data_AF-A0A6I5CG33-F1
#
_entry.id   AF-A0A6I5CG33-F1
#
_cell.length_a   1.000
_cell.length_b   1.000
_cell.length_c   1.000
_cell.angle_alpha   90.00
_cell.angle_beta   90.00
_cell.angle_gamma   90.00
#
_symmetry.space_group_name_H-M   'P 1'
#
loop_
_entity.id
_entity.type
_entity.pdbx_description
1 polymer ?
#
loop_
_entity_poly.entity_id
_entity_poly.type
_entity_poly.pdbx_seq_one_letter_code
_entity_poly.pdbx_strand_id
1 'polypeptide(L)'
;MIGLISATAAGAAARDRLAAAWPERTRVYDGPAGDAVRAAFAECEQLVCFLATGAVVRLIAPLLADKASDPGVVCVDEGGRFAVSLAGGHGGGANQLAGEVAGVL
;
A
#
# COMPACT_ATOMS: atom_id res chain seq x y z
N MET A 1 -11.36 1.55 3.12
CA MET A 1 -10.44 0.70 3.94
C MET A 1 -9.08 0.65 3.26
N ILE A 2 -7.98 0.76 4.02
CA ILE A 2 -6.60 0.76 3.50
C ILE A 2 -5.89 -0.56 3.85
N GLY A 3 -5.48 -1.33 2.84
CA GLY A 3 -4.70 -2.55 3.02
C GLY A 3 -3.22 -2.25 3.26
N LEU A 4 -2.64 -2.82 4.32
CA LEU A 4 -1.24 -2.65 4.66
C LEU A 4 -0.47 -3.96 4.45
N ILE A 5 0.60 -3.92 3.65
CA ILE A 5 1.36 -5.11 3.24
C ILE A 5 2.86 -4.86 3.43
N SER A 6 3.58 -5.81 4.01
CA SER A 6 5.03 -5.76 4.20
C SER A 6 5.69 -7.10 3.88
N ALA A 7 6.93 -7.06 3.37
CA ALA A 7 7.70 -8.28 3.07
C ALA A 7 8.94 -8.48 3.96
N THR A 8 9.33 -7.47 4.75
CA THR A 8 10.50 -7.52 5.64
C THR A 8 10.12 -7.08 7.04
N ALA A 9 10.96 -7.41 8.03
CA ALA A 9 10.77 -6.96 9.42
C ALA A 9 10.82 -5.43 9.54
N ALA A 10 11.70 -4.76 8.79
CA ALA A 10 11.75 -3.30 8.77
C ALA A 10 10.48 -2.70 8.16
N GLY A 11 9.98 -3.28 7.06
CA GLY A 11 8.69 -2.90 6.48
C GLY A 11 7.52 -3.10 7.45
N ALA A 12 7.52 -4.20 8.22
CA ALA A 12 6.50 -4.46 9.24
C ALA A 12 6.50 -3.41 10.36
N ALA A 13 7.67 -2.93 10.79
CA ALA A 13 7.74 -1.87 11.80
C ALA A 13 7.11 -0.55 11.31
N ALA A 14 7.35 -0.16 10.05
CA ALA A 14 6.73 1.03 9.46
C ALA A 14 5.22 0.83 9.24
N ARG A 15 4.82 -0.36 8.77
CA ARG A 15 3.42 -0.79 8.66
C ARG A 15 2.67 -0.66 9.97
N ASP A 16 3.25 -1.16 11.06
CA ASP A 16 2.62 -1.19 12.38
C ASP A 16 2.50 0.22 12.96
N ARG A 17 3.47 1.11 12.71
CA ARG A 17 3.35 2.53 13.04
C ARG A 17 2.15 3.17 12.34
N LEU A 18 1.96 2.88 11.06
CA LEU A 18 0.84 3.39 10.29
C LEU A 18 -0.50 2.82 10.78
N ALA A 19 -0.55 1.52 11.08
CA ALA A 19 -1.73 0.86 11.64
C ALA A 19 -2.12 1.46 13.01
N ALA A 20 -1.13 1.73 13.88
CA ALA A 20 -1.35 2.36 15.18
C ALA A 20 -1.86 3.81 15.06
N ALA A 21 -1.39 4.55 14.05
CA ALA A 21 -1.89 5.90 13.78
C ALA A 21 -3.33 5.90 13.24
N TRP A 22 -3.72 4.85 12.51
CA TRP A 22 -5.00 4.75 11.80
C TRP A 22 -5.76 3.44 12.10
N PRO A 23 -6.13 3.15 13.36
CA PRO A 23 -6.61 1.83 13.79
C PRO A 23 -7.93 1.39 13.15
N GLU A 24 -8.78 2.33 12.72
CA GLU A 24 -10.08 2.03 12.12
C GLU A 24 -10.10 2.21 10.58
N ARG A 25 -9.02 2.72 10.00
CA ARG A 25 -8.91 2.94 8.54
C ARG A 25 -8.09 1.86 7.84
N THR A 26 -7.35 1.06 8.61
CA THR A 26 -6.33 0.15 8.07
C THR A 26 -6.64 -1.31 8.40
N ARG A 27 -6.23 -2.21 7.51
CA ARG A 27 -6.23 -3.66 7.71
C ARG A 27 -4.89 -4.23 7.26
N VAL A 28 -4.28 -5.02 8.13
CA VAL A 28 -3.03 -5.71 7.83
C VAL A 28 -3.32 -7.01 7.07
N TYR A 29 -2.55 -7.25 6.00
CA TYR A 29 -2.56 -8.51 5.27
C TYR A 29 -1.20 -9.19 5.45
N ASP A 30 -1.21 -10.33 6.15
CA ASP A 30 -0.03 -11.16 6.40
C ASP A 30 0.09 -12.30 5.38
N GLY A 31 1.25 -12.96 5.36
CA GLY A 31 1.57 -14.06 4.45
C GLY A 31 2.47 -13.64 3.28
N PRO A 32 2.59 -14.49 2.23
CA PRO A 32 3.39 -14.16 1.05
C PRO A 32 2.90 -12.87 0.40
N ALA A 33 3.82 -11.96 0.09
CA ALA A 33 3.48 -10.62 -0.41
C ALA A 33 2.56 -10.63 -1.64
N GLY A 34 2.71 -11.59 -2.54
CA GLY A 34 1.85 -11.69 -3.72
C GLY A 34 0.40 -12.01 -3.39
N ASP A 35 0.18 -12.91 -2.42
CA ASP A 35 -1.16 -13.29 -1.98
C ASP A 35 -1.80 -12.14 -1.17
N ALA A 36 -1.03 -11.51 -0.29
CA ALA A 36 -1.46 -10.36 0.49
C ALA A 36 -1.84 -9.16 -0.41
N VAL A 37 -1.02 -8.83 -1.42
CA VAL A 37 -1.34 -7.78 -2.39
C VAL A 37 -2.60 -8.14 -3.18
N ARG A 38 -2.74 -9.39 -3.64
CA ARG A 38 -3.93 -9.83 -4.39
C ARG A 38 -5.21 -9.70 -3.57
N ALA A 39 -5.19 -10.15 -2.32
CA ALA A 39 -6.32 -10.04 -1.41
C ALA A 39 -6.67 -8.57 -1.13
N ALA A 40 -5.67 -7.76 -0.75
CA ALA A 40 -5.87 -6.34 -0.47
C ALA A 40 -6.38 -5.58 -1.70
N PHE A 41 -5.90 -5.89 -2.90
CA PHE A 41 -6.34 -5.26 -4.16
C PHE A 41 -7.81 -5.53 -4.46
N ALA A 42 -8.32 -6.72 -4.09
CA ALA A 42 -9.72 -7.07 -4.27
C ALA A 42 -10.64 -6.53 -3.16
N GLU A 43 -10.12 -6.35 -1.95
CA GLU A 43 -10.92 -6.06 -0.74
C GLU A 43 -10.85 -4.60 -0.29
N CYS A 44 -9.87 -3.82 -0.76
CA CYS A 44 -9.61 -2.46 -0.28
C CYS A 44 -9.68 -1.42 -1.39
N GLU A 45 -10.04 -0.20 -1.00
CA GLU A 45 -10.03 0.97 -1.89
C GLU A 45 -8.61 1.48 -2.13
N GLN A 46 -7.70 1.20 -1.18
CA GLN A 46 -6.35 1.71 -1.15
C GLN A 46 -5.39 0.72 -0.51
N LEU A 47 -4.13 0.75 -0.94
CA LEU A 47 -3.05 -0.12 -0.46
C LEU A 47 -1.82 0.71 -0.14
N VAL A 48 -1.13 0.36 0.95
CA VAL A 48 0.22 0.83 1.28
C VAL A 48 1.15 -0.39 1.37
N CYS A 49 2.11 -0.44 0.46
CA CYS A 49 3.04 -1.55 0.28
C CYS A 49 4.43 -1.16 0.77
N PHE A 50 4.86 -1.74 1.89
CA PHE A 50 6.22 -1.63 2.45
C PHE A 50 7.14 -2.69 1.82
N LEU A 51 7.45 -2.48 0.53
CA LEU A 51 8.22 -3.36 -0.33
C LEU A 51 9.09 -2.54 -1.29
N ALA A 52 10.06 -3.17 -1.94
CA ALA A 52 10.75 -2.54 -3.06
C ALA A 52 9.74 -2.17 -4.17
N THR A 53 9.81 -0.95 -4.71
CA THR A 53 8.86 -0.45 -5.71
C THR A 53 8.73 -1.36 -6.92
N GLY A 54 9.85 -1.89 -7.42
CA GLY A 54 9.83 -2.83 -8.54
C GLY A 54 9.09 -4.14 -8.23
N ALA A 55 9.04 -4.59 -6.98
CA ALA A 55 8.26 -5.74 -6.57
C ALA A 55 6.76 -5.40 -6.59
N VAL A 56 6.37 -4.26 -6.00
CA VAL A 56 4.97 -3.81 -5.99
C VAL A 56 4.41 -3.67 -7.40
N VAL A 57 5.16 -3.02 -8.31
CA VAL A 57 4.77 -2.88 -9.72
C VAL A 57 4.51 -4.23 -10.37
N ARG A 58 5.38 -5.23 -10.17
CA ARG A 58 5.20 -6.58 -10.74
C ARG A 58 4.00 -7.32 -10.17
N LEU A 59 3.73 -7.13 -8.87
CA LEU A 59 2.59 -7.78 -8.20
C LEU A 59 1.25 -7.19 -8.62
N ILE A 60 1.17 -5.87 -8.78
CA ILE A 60 -0.09 -5.21 -9.18
C ILE A 60 -0.32 -5.26 -10.69
N ALA A 61 0.71 -5.33 -11.52
CA ALA A 61 0.58 -5.32 -12.99
C ALA A 61 -0.48 -6.29 -13.55
N PRO A 62 -0.55 -7.58 -13.13
CA PRO A 62 -1.60 -8.49 -13.61
C PRO A 62 -2.99 -8.25 -13.00
N LEU A 63 -3.12 -7.33 -12.04
CA LEU A 63 -4.37 -7.01 -11.33
C LEU A 63 -5.02 -5.71 -11.83
N LEU A 64 -4.21 -4.80 -12.40
CA LEU A 64 -4.70 -3.53 -12.95
C LEU A 64 -5.70 -3.80 -14.08
N ALA A 65 -6.86 -3.15 -14.01
CA ALA A 65 -7.93 -3.32 -14.97
C ALA A 65 -8.38 -1.99 -15.58
N ASP A 66 -8.71 -0.99 -14.75
CA ASP A 66 -9.22 0.30 -15.21
C ASP A 66 -8.82 1.44 -14.27
N LYS A 67 -8.26 2.51 -14.84
CA LYS A 67 -7.78 3.70 -14.12
C LYS A 67 -8.84 4.34 -13.19
N ALA A 68 -10.12 4.24 -13.54
CA ALA A 68 -11.23 4.84 -12.81
C ALA A 68 -11.68 3.99 -11.61
N SER A 69 -11.43 2.68 -11.63
CA SER A 69 -11.89 1.75 -10.58
C SER A 69 -10.76 1.08 -9.79
N ASP A 70 -9.55 1.03 -10.33
CA ASP A 70 -8.40 0.42 -9.66
C ASP A 70 -8.12 1.16 -8.33
N PRO A 71 -7.79 0.43 -7.26
CA PRO A 71 -7.52 1.02 -5.96
C PRO A 71 -6.29 1.93 -6.00
N GLY A 72 -6.22 2.85 -5.03
CA GLY A 72 -5.03 3.68 -4.85
C GLY A 72 -3.88 2.86 -4.29
N VAL A 73 -2.73 2.79 -4.98
CA VAL A 73 -1.56 2.04 -4.51
C VAL A 73 -0.42 3.00 -4.19
N VAL A 74 0.04 2.97 -2.94
CA VAL A 74 1.22 3.68 -2.47
C VAL A 74 2.29 2.66 -2.08
N CYS A 75 3.54 2.92 -2.47
CA CYS A 75 4.69 2.14 -2.06
C CYS A 75 5.58 2.95 -1.12
N VAL A 76 6.03 2.34 -0.03
CA VAL A 76 6.96 2.93 0.93
C VAL A 76 8.27 2.16 0.90
N ASP A 77 9.40 2.86 0.77
CA ASP A 77 10.71 2.19 0.82
C ASP A 77 11.02 1.69 2.24
N GLU A 78 11.94 0.74 2.35
CA GLU A 78 12.28 0.11 3.62
C GLU A 78 12.80 1.10 4.68
N GLY A 79 13.39 2.21 4.25
CA GLY A 79 13.83 3.28 5.14
C GLY A 79 12.71 4.26 5.56
N GLY A 80 11.49 4.11 5.04
CA GLY A 80 10.38 5.03 5.30
C GLY A 80 10.60 6.45 4.77
N ARG A 81 11.52 6.64 3.81
CA ARG A 81 11.93 7.97 3.30
C ARG A 81 11.03 8.48 2.19
N PHE A 82 10.42 7.56 1.44
CA PHE A 82 9.60 7.88 0.28
C PHE A 82 8.29 7.12 0.35
N ALA A 83 7.18 7.85 0.21
CA ALA A 83 5.85 7.30 -0.07
C ALA A 83 5.48 7.67 -1.52
N VAL A 84 5.45 6.69 -2.41
CA VAL A 84 5.28 6.90 -3.86
C VAL A 84 3.92 6.40 -4.30
N SER A 85 3.10 7.30 -4.86
CA SER A 85 1.84 6.96 -5.55
C SER A 85 2.16 6.22 -6.86
N LEU A 86 1.74 4.95 -6.96
CA LEU A 86 2.02 4.08 -8.11
C LEU A 86 0.83 3.93 -9.06
N ALA A 87 -0.38 3.77 -8.52
CA ALA A 87 -1.62 3.56 -9.28
C ALA A 87 -2.80 4.21 -8.56
N GLY A 88 -3.89 4.48 -9.28
CA GLY A 88 -5.09 5.10 -8.68
C GLY A 88 -4.86 6.52 -8.13
N GLY A 89 -3.93 7.30 -8.71
CA GLY A 89 -3.48 8.59 -8.17
C GLY A 89 -4.59 9.60 -7.84
N HIS A 90 -5.60 9.72 -8.71
CA HIS A 90 -6.72 10.64 -8.53
C HIS A 90 -7.97 9.90 -8.02
N GLY A 91 -8.58 9.04 -8.85
CA GLY A 91 -9.82 8.32 -8.50
C GLY A 91 -9.68 7.38 -7.30
N GLY A 92 -8.57 6.61 -7.25
CA GLY A 92 -8.24 5.76 -6.09
C GLY A 92 -7.58 6.52 -4.92
N GLY A 93 -7.37 7.82 -5.03
CA GLY A 93 -6.82 8.67 -3.96
C GLY A 93 -5.35 8.44 -3.59
N ALA A 94 -4.54 7.73 -4.40
CA ALA A 94 -3.16 7.41 -4.02
C ALA A 94 -2.25 8.64 -3.85
N ASN A 95 -2.52 9.75 -4.56
CA ASN A 95 -1.74 10.98 -4.38
C ASN A 95 -1.96 11.60 -3.00
N GLN A 96 -3.22 11.65 -2.54
CA GLN A 96 -3.56 12.13 -1.21
C GLN A 96 -2.99 11.18 -0.15
N LEU A 97 -3.20 9.87 -0.34
CA LEU A 97 -2.70 8.85 0.58
C LEU A 97 -1.18 8.91 0.75
N ALA A 98 -0.42 9.12 -0.33
CA ALA A 98 1.04 9.24 -0.23
C ALA A 98 1.46 10.40 0.68
N GLY A 99 0.76 11.54 0.62
CA GLY A 99 0.99 12.67 1.52
C GLY A 99 0.60 12.35 2.97
N GLU A 100 -0.53 11.66 3.18
CA GLU A 100 -0.96 11.23 4.52
C GLU A 100 0.05 10.25 5.14
N VAL A 101 0.57 9.29 4.36
CA VAL A 101 1.58 8.32 4.81
C VAL A 101 2.89 9.04 5.16
N ALA A 102 3.34 9.97 4.33
CA ALA A 102 4.54 10.77 4.60
C ALA A 102 4.41 11.67 5.84
N GLY A 103 3.19 12.01 6.27
CA GLY A 103 2.95 12.75 7.51
C GLY A 103 3.07 11.91 8.78
N VAL A 104 3.07 10.57 8.66
CA VAL A 104 3.11 9.63 9.80
C VAL A 104 4.48 8.95 9.96
N LEU A 105 5.16 8.68 8.86
CA LEU A 105 6.43 7.94 8.83
C LEU A 105 7.64 8.87 8.84
#